data_AF-A0A6N2JQ01-F1
#
_entry.id   AF-A0A6N2JQ01-F1
#
_cell.length_a   1.000
_cell.length_b   1.000
_cell.length_c   1.000
_cell.angle_alpha   90.00
_cell.angle_beta   90.00
_cell.angle_gamma   90.00
#
_symmetry.space_group_name_H-M   'P 1'
#
loop_
_entity.id
_entity.type
_entity.pdbx_description
1 polymer ?
#
loop_
_entity_poly.entity_id
_entity_poly.type
_entity_poly.pdbx_seq_one_letter_code
_entity_poly.pdbx_strand_id
1 'polypeptide(L)'
;MNRTSEQAFENAIADVLLASGYQRHFPQEFDRENVIFPNEVLVAFIQITQPKVWEKLEITHSYKTGDRVIAAFCKTSYRPQTKSKSKVNS
;
A
#
# COMPACT_ATOMS: atom_id res chain seq x y z
N MET A 1 -29.98 22.00 15.33
CA MET A 1 -29.13 21.05 14.56
C MET A 1 -27.75 21.67 14.48
N ASN A 2 -26.72 21.08 15.08
CA ASN A 2 -25.36 21.58 14.88
C ASN A 2 -24.98 21.31 13.42
N ARG A 3 -24.81 22.38 12.66
CA ARG A 3 -24.59 22.38 11.21
C ARG A 3 -23.24 21.75 10.81
N THR A 4 -22.41 21.36 11.78
CA THR A 4 -21.11 20.71 11.58
C THR A 4 -20.87 19.68 12.69
N SER A 5 -21.29 18.44 12.48
CA SER A 5 -20.70 17.30 13.19
C SER A 5 -19.39 16.91 12.51
N GLU A 6 -18.48 16.24 13.23
CA GLU A 6 -17.27 15.64 12.65
C GLU A 6 -17.62 14.80 11.41
N GLN A 7 -18.70 14.01 11.49
CA GLN A 7 -19.19 13.23 10.36
C GLN A 7 -19.55 14.08 9.13
N ALA A 8 -20.19 15.23 9.32
CA ALA A 8 -20.55 16.12 8.22
C ALA A 8 -19.30 16.75 7.59
N PHE A 9 -18.27 17.05 8.39
CA PHE A 9 -16.99 17.56 7.93
C PHE A 9 -16.20 16.50 7.14
N GLU A 10 -16.08 15.28 7.68
CA GLU A 10 -15.42 14.16 7.02
C GLU A 10 -16.08 13.80 5.68
N ASN A 11 -17.42 13.81 5.63
CA ASN A 11 -18.16 13.54 4.40
C ASN A 11 -17.91 14.63 3.35
N ALA A 12 -17.90 15.91 3.74
CA ALA A 12 -17.61 17.00 2.81
C ALA A 12 -16.20 16.88 2.20
N ILE A 13 -15.20 16.48 2.99
CA ILE A 13 -13.84 16.22 2.49
C ILE A 13 -13.85 15.02 1.53
N ALA A 14 -14.50 13.91 1.92
CA ALA A 14 -14.57 12.72 1.09
C ALA A 14 -15.22 13.03 -0.27
N ASP A 15 -16.31 13.78 -0.31
CA ASP A 15 -17.01 14.16 -1.53
C ASP A 15 -16.09 14.96 -2.47
N VAL A 16 -15.32 15.92 -1.95
CA VAL A 16 -14.36 16.71 -2.73
C VAL A 16 -13.24 15.84 -3.29
N LEU A 17 -12.68 14.93 -2.49
CA LEU A 17 -11.62 14.02 -2.93
C LEU A 17 -12.11 13.07 -4.04
N LEU A 18 -13.29 12.48 -3.85
CA LEU A 18 -13.89 11.58 -4.84
C LEU A 18 -14.19 12.30 -6.16
N ALA A 19 -14.73 13.53 -6.09
CA ALA A 19 -14.93 14.36 -7.28
C ALA A 19 -13.61 14.77 -7.98
N SER A 20 -12.49 14.73 -7.25
CA SER A 20 -11.15 15.06 -7.76
C SER A 20 -10.38 13.84 -8.28
N GLY A 21 -11.02 12.67 -8.38
CA GLY A 21 -10.42 11.46 -8.94
C GLY A 21 -9.74 10.54 -7.93
N TYR A 22 -9.86 10.82 -6.62
CA TYR A 22 -9.46 9.86 -5.60
C TYR A 22 -10.44 8.68 -5.57
N GLN A 23 -9.96 7.51 -5.16
CA GLN A 23 -10.77 6.30 -5.03
C GLN A 23 -11.01 5.99 -3.54
N ARG A 24 -12.23 5.56 -3.22
CA ARG A 24 -12.58 5.12 -1.86
C ARG A 24 -12.06 3.69 -1.67
N HIS A 25 -11.38 3.46 -0.56
CA HIS A 25 -10.97 2.12 -0.11
C HIS A 25 -11.48 1.83 1.30
N PHE A 26 -11.60 0.56 1.63
CA PHE A 26 -12.11 0.13 2.92
C PHE A 26 -10.98 -0.12 3.92
N PRO A 27 -11.13 0.26 5.20
CA PRO A 27 -10.11 0.02 6.22
C PRO A 27 -9.68 -1.45 6.37
N GLN A 28 -10.55 -2.38 5.98
CA GLN A 28 -10.31 -3.83 6.00
C GLN A 28 -9.31 -4.28 4.93
N GLU A 29 -9.13 -3.49 3.87
CA GLU A 29 -8.20 -3.75 2.77
C GLU A 29 -6.78 -3.27 3.08
N PHE A 30 -6.63 -2.50 4.17
CA PHE A 30 -5.34 -1.98 4.62
C PHE A 30 -4.60 -3.03 5.46
N ASP A 31 -3.46 -3.50 4.94
CA ASP A 31 -2.53 -4.33 5.69
C ASP A 31 -1.76 -3.46 6.68
N ARG A 32 -2.12 -3.59 7.96
CA ARG A 32 -1.51 -2.81 9.05
C ARG A 32 -0.07 -3.21 9.35
N GLU A 33 0.27 -4.47 9.15
CA GLU A 33 1.62 -4.98 9.44
C GLU A 33 2.62 -4.42 8.43
N ASN A 34 2.21 -4.35 7.16
CA ASN A 34 3.04 -3.82 6.09
C ASN A 34 2.77 -2.33 5.76
N VAL A 35 1.76 -1.72 6.37
CA VAL A 35 1.35 -0.30 6.19
C VAL A 35 1.04 0.02 4.72
N ILE A 36 0.34 -0.89 4.03
CA ILE A 36 0.02 -0.75 2.60
C ILE A 36 -1.38 -1.28 2.26
N PHE A 37 -1.88 -0.89 1.09
CA PHE A 37 -3.01 -1.55 0.42
C PHE A 37 -2.46 -2.50 -0.67
N PRO A 38 -2.30 -3.80 -0.37
CA PRO A 38 -1.48 -4.70 -1.19
C PRO A 38 -2.07 -4.97 -2.58
N ASN A 39 -3.36 -5.27 -2.65
CA ASN A 39 -3.99 -5.74 -3.88
C ASN A 39 -4.51 -4.58 -4.73
N GLU A 40 -5.48 -3.84 -4.18
CA GLU A 40 -6.24 -2.82 -4.91
C GLU A 40 -5.41 -1.58 -5.28
N VAL A 41 -4.38 -1.26 -4.48
CA VAL A 41 -3.55 -0.08 -4.73
C VAL A 41 -2.20 -0.50 -5.27
N LEU A 42 -1.38 -1.24 -4.52
CA LEU A 42 0.01 -1.49 -4.92
C LEU A 42 0.10 -2.32 -6.21
N VAL A 43 -0.55 -3.50 -6.27
CA VAL A 43 -0.50 -4.36 -7.46
C VAL A 43 -1.20 -3.71 -8.65
N ALA A 44 -2.43 -3.21 -8.48
CA ALA A 44 -3.16 -2.57 -9.57
C ALA A 44 -2.43 -1.32 -10.11
N PHE A 45 -1.85 -0.49 -9.23
CA PHE A 45 -1.04 0.66 -9.65
C PHE A 45 0.16 0.24 -10.50
N ILE A 46 0.87 -0.82 -10.11
CA ILE A 46 2.02 -1.31 -10.89
C ILE A 46 1.57 -1.87 -12.24
N GLN A 47 0.45 -2.61 -12.29
CA GLN A 47 -0.12 -3.10 -13.55
C GLN A 47 -0.48 -1.96 -14.50
N ILE A 48 -1.12 -0.91 -13.98
CA ILE A 48 -1.55 0.25 -14.78
C ILE A 48 -0.36 1.07 -15.25
N THR A 49 0.59 1.36 -14.36
CA THR A 49 1.71 2.28 -14.65
C THR A 49 2.88 1.61 -15.37
N GLN A 50 3.07 0.30 -15.18
CA GLN A 50 4.22 -0.45 -15.70
C GLN A 50 3.82 -1.78 -16.37
N PRO A 51 2.87 -1.79 -17.33
CA PRO A 51 2.29 -3.01 -17.88
C PRO A 51 3.32 -3.92 -18.56
N LYS A 52 4.29 -3.35 -19.29
CA LYS A 52 5.37 -4.12 -19.95
C LYS A 52 6.33 -4.80 -18.98
N VAL A 53 6.52 -4.22 -17.79
CA VAL A 53 7.35 -4.81 -16.74
C VAL A 53 6.55 -5.92 -16.06
N TRP A 54 5.26 -5.65 -15.79
CA TRP A 54 4.35 -6.63 -15.21
C TRP A 54 4.24 -7.90 -16.05
N GLU A 55 4.05 -7.78 -17.37
CA GLU A 55 3.96 -8.93 -18.29
C GLU A 55 5.19 -9.85 -18.20
N LYS A 56 6.40 -9.27 -18.09
CA LYS A 56 7.64 -10.04 -17.92
C LYS A 56 7.68 -10.77 -16.57
N LEU A 57 7.20 -10.13 -15.51
CA LEU A 57 7.11 -10.74 -14.20
C LEU A 57 6.10 -11.89 -14.19
N GLU A 58 4.96 -11.73 -14.88
CA GLU A 58 3.94 -12.78 -15.02
C GLU A 58 4.45 -14.00 -15.78
N ILE A 59 5.27 -13.83 -16.82
CA ILE A 59 5.92 -14.97 -17.50
C ILE A 59 6.80 -15.77 -16.52
N THR A 60 7.45 -15.11 -15.57
CA THR A 60 8.41 -15.74 -14.64
C THR A 60 7.74 -16.34 -13.40
N HIS A 61 6.65 -15.72 -12.93
CA HIS A 61 6.06 -16.00 -11.62
C HIS A 61 4.57 -16.37 -11.68
N SER A 62 3.94 -16.20 -12.84
CA SER A 62 2.54 -16.51 -13.13
C SER A 62 1.62 -15.94 -12.05
N TYR A 63 0.72 -16.75 -11.49
CA TYR A 63 -0.24 -16.33 -10.47
C TYR A 63 0.39 -15.82 -9.16
N LYS A 64 1.68 -16.08 -8.91
CA LYS A 64 2.39 -15.61 -7.71
C LYS A 64 3.06 -14.25 -7.88
N THR A 65 2.85 -13.59 -9.03
CA THR A 65 3.51 -12.32 -9.36
C THR A 65 3.15 -11.22 -8.35
N GLY A 66 1.87 -11.06 -8.01
CA GLY A 66 1.41 -10.10 -7.01
C GLY A 66 2.06 -10.31 -5.64
N ASP A 67 1.96 -11.52 -5.10
CA ASP A 67 2.54 -11.87 -3.79
C ASP A 67 4.05 -11.59 -3.75
N ARG A 68 4.78 -11.91 -4.83
CA ARG A 68 6.22 -11.66 -4.91
C ARG A 68 6.56 -10.17 -4.96
N VAL A 69 5.79 -9.38 -5.70
CA VAL A 69 5.98 -7.93 -5.77
C VAL A 69 5.72 -7.29 -4.40
N ILE A 70 4.64 -7.68 -3.73
CA ILE A 70 4.32 -7.21 -2.37
C ILE A 70 5.44 -7.59 -1.39
N ALA A 71 5.84 -8.86 -1.36
CA ALA A 71 6.90 -9.32 -0.46
C ALA A 71 8.24 -8.61 -0.71
N ALA A 72 8.61 -8.40 -1.97
CA ALA A 72 9.81 -7.66 -2.35
C ALA A 72 9.72 -6.19 -1.90
N PHE A 73 8.59 -5.53 -2.16
CA PHE A 73 8.35 -4.15 -1.75
C PHE A 73 8.47 -3.99 -0.23
N CYS A 74 7.74 -4.79 0.54
CA CYS A 74 7.75 -4.73 2.01
C CYS A 74 9.14 -5.02 2.58
N LYS A 75 9.86 -5.99 2.02
CA LYS A 75 11.25 -6.28 2.42
C LYS A 75 12.19 -5.10 2.18
N THR A 76 12.02 -4.36 1.08
CA THR A 76 12.87 -3.20 0.76
C THR A 76 12.51 -1.95 1.56
N SER A 77 11.23 -1.75 1.84
CA SER A 77 10.72 -0.65 2.67
C SER A 77 11.07 -0.84 4.14
N TYR A 78 11.18 -2.10 4.59
CA TYR A 78 11.70 -2.44 5.91
C TYR A 78 13.22 -2.25 5.96
N ARG A 79 13.66 -1.08 6.44
CA ARG A 79 15.06 -0.86 6.86
C ARG A 79 15.22 -1.38 8.29
N PRO A 80 15.91 -2.50 8.54
CA PRO A 80 16.25 -2.86 9.91
C PRO A 80 17.17 -1.76 10.45
N GLN A 81 16.76 -1.09 11.53
CA GLN A 81 17.69 -0.33 12.38
C GLN A 81 18.80 -1.33 12.73
N THR A 82 20.02 -1.08 12.25
CA THR A 82 21.17 -1.94 12.53
C THR A 82 21.25 -2.09 14.04
N LYS A 83 20.98 -3.30 14.57
CA LYS A 83 21.32 -3.59 15.96
C LYS A 83 22.83 -3.42 16.05
N SER A 84 23.26 -2.31 16.65
CA SER A 84 24.64 -2.14 17.13
C SER A 84 24.96 -3.40 17.92
N LYS A 85 25.83 -4.25 17.36
CA LYS A 85 26.45 -5.31 18.15
C LYS A 85 27.38 -4.59 19.12
N SER A 86 26.89 -4.31 20.32
CA SER A 86 27.74 -4.09 21.48
C SER A 86 28.59 -5.35 21.64
N LYS A 87 29.82 -5.30 21.13
CA LYS A 87 30.89 -6.21 21.56
C LYS A 87 31.09 -5.95 23.05
N VAL A 88 30.47 -6.77 23.89
CA VAL A 88 30.94 -6.99 25.25
C VAL A 88 32.18 -7.86 25.09
N ASN A 89 33.35 -7.22 25.17
CA ASN A 89 34.61 -7.92 25.26
C ASN A 89 34.70 -8.51 26.68
N SER A 90 34.77 -9.84 26.75
CA SER A 90 35.27 -10.59 27.92
C SER A 90 36.79 -10.64 27.88
#